data_AF-A0A8H4W1T0-F1
#
_entry.id   AF-A0A8H4W1T0-F1
#
_cell.length_a   1.000
_cell.length_b   1.000
_cell.length_c   1.000
_cell.angle_alpha   90.00
_cell.angle_beta   90.00
_cell.angle_gamma   90.00
#
_symmetry.space_group_name_H-M   'P 1'
#
loop_
_entity.id
_entity.type
_entity.pdbx_description
1 polymer ?
#
loop_
_entity_poly.entity_id
_entity_poly.type
_entity_poly.pdbx_seq_one_letter_code
_entity_poly.pdbx_strand_id
1 'polypeptide(L)'
;MVSTSAILSVVSPFLLAALLPLAANAQAALTCGVLGWDALGAAPAFYAVNNPASATPAACKKLCQTPSITPKCASFAVGNSSCLLYTNSAANQVNANTGSLYAYYDVNCAVPAAVAFSA
;
A
#
# COMPACT_ATOMS: atom_id res chain seq x y z
N MET A 1 -28.18 -44.09 -60.78
CA MET A 1 -29.05 -44.38 -59.63
C MET A 1 -28.12 -44.50 -58.43
N VAL A 2 -27.73 -43.38 -57.81
CA VAL A 2 -28.25 -42.81 -56.54
C VAL A 2 -28.18 -43.80 -55.35
N SER A 3 -27.69 -43.28 -54.23
CA SER A 3 -27.85 -43.73 -52.82
C SER A 3 -26.77 -44.66 -52.25
N THR A 4 -26.22 -44.44 -51.04
CA THR A 4 -26.27 -43.33 -50.07
C THR A 4 -25.20 -43.61 -49.01
N SER A 5 -24.69 -42.53 -48.43
CA SER A 5 -23.77 -42.42 -47.30
C SER A 5 -24.21 -43.14 -46.01
N ALA A 6 -23.24 -43.52 -45.17
CA ALA A 6 -23.35 -43.42 -43.71
C ALA A 6 -21.95 -43.36 -43.07
N ILE A 7 -21.62 -42.16 -42.56
CA ILE A 7 -20.49 -41.80 -41.70
C ILE A 7 -21.01 -41.91 -40.27
N LEU A 8 -20.28 -42.50 -39.32
CA LEU A 8 -20.38 -42.39 -37.84
C LEU A 8 -19.35 -43.40 -37.28
N SER A 9 -18.37 -43.10 -36.43
CA SER A 9 -18.31 -42.15 -35.34
C SER A 9 -16.85 -41.82 -35.04
N VAL A 10 -16.47 -40.54 -35.11
CA VAL A 10 -15.26 -40.04 -34.45
C VAL A 10 -15.62 -39.82 -32.99
N VAL A 11 -15.27 -40.78 -32.14
CA VAL A 11 -15.20 -40.55 -30.70
C VAL A 11 -14.06 -39.58 -30.45
N SER A 12 -14.40 -38.35 -30.09
CA SER A 12 -13.46 -37.33 -29.64
C SER A 12 -13.51 -37.30 -28.11
N PRO A 13 -12.54 -37.91 -27.41
CA PRO A 13 -12.39 -37.68 -25.98
C PRO A 13 -11.36 -36.57 -25.77
N PHE A 14 -11.49 -35.85 -24.66
CA PHE A 14 -10.54 -34.86 -24.14
C PHE A 14 -10.68 -33.42 -24.63
N LEU A 15 -11.86 -32.83 -24.38
CA LEU A 15 -11.91 -31.45 -23.89
C LEU A 15 -11.54 -31.45 -22.40
N LEU A 16 -10.24 -31.47 -22.11
CA LEU A 16 -9.72 -31.23 -20.77
C LEU A 16 -9.80 -29.72 -20.50
N ALA A 17 -10.94 -29.26 -19.98
CA ALA A 17 -11.13 -27.88 -19.56
C ALA A 17 -10.13 -27.57 -18.43
N ALA A 18 -9.11 -26.76 -18.75
CA ALA A 18 -8.13 -26.29 -17.80
C ALA A 18 -8.80 -25.39 -16.75
N LEU A 19 -9.04 -25.94 -15.55
CA LEU A 19 -9.38 -25.17 -14.36
C LEU A 19 -8.10 -24.46 -13.88
N LEU A 20 -7.79 -23.29 -14.43
CA LEU A 20 -6.79 -22.41 -13.82
C LEU A 20 -7.34 -21.90 -12.49
N PRO A 21 -6.67 -22.14 -11.34
CA PRO A 21 -7.04 -21.44 -10.12
C PRO A 21 -6.73 -19.95 -10.33
N LEU A 22 -7.77 -19.10 -10.29
CA LEU A 22 -7.59 -17.67 -10.14
C LEU A 22 -6.94 -17.45 -8.77
N ALA A 23 -5.61 -17.28 -8.77
CA ALA A 23 -4.91 -16.74 -7.61
C ALA A 23 -5.42 -15.32 -7.40
N ALA A 24 -6.39 -15.15 -6.52
CA ALA A 24 -6.79 -13.84 -6.03
C ALA A 24 -5.59 -13.25 -5.29
N ASN A 25 -4.87 -12.32 -5.94
CA ASN A 25 -3.89 -11.49 -5.26
C ASN A 25 -4.63 -10.70 -4.19
N ALA A 26 -4.52 -11.12 -2.94
CA ALA A 26 -4.95 -10.34 -1.79
C ALA A 26 -4.06 -9.10 -1.73
N GLN A 27 -4.48 -8.01 -2.38
CA GLN A 27 -3.86 -6.70 -2.19
C GLN A 27 -4.01 -6.36 -0.71
N ALA A 28 -2.90 -6.29 0.04
CA ALA A 28 -2.93 -5.87 1.43
C ALA A 28 -3.61 -4.49 1.52
N ALA A 29 -4.57 -4.36 2.43
CA ALA A 29 -5.27 -3.09 2.64
C ALA A 29 -4.26 -2.02 3.10
N LEU A 30 -4.33 -0.83 2.49
CA LEU A 30 -3.49 0.29 2.88
C LEU A 30 -3.90 0.84 4.25
N THR A 31 -2.91 1.17 5.07
CA THR A 31 -3.10 1.82 6.37
C THR A 31 -3.00 3.33 6.17
N CYS A 32 -4.12 4.05 6.28
CA CYS A 32 -4.19 5.47 6.02
C CYS A 32 -4.80 6.23 7.21
N GLY A 33 -3.96 6.88 8.01
CA GLY A 33 -4.40 7.74 9.10
C GLY A 33 -4.74 7.00 10.39
N VAL A 34 -4.09 5.86 10.63
CA VAL A 34 -4.28 5.11 11.88
C VAL A 34 -3.49 5.80 13.00
N LEU A 35 -4.19 6.22 14.04
CA LEU A 35 -3.55 6.75 15.25
C LEU A 35 -2.89 5.62 16.03
N GLY A 36 -1.65 5.83 16.45
CA GLY A 36 -0.92 4.83 17.22
C GLY A 36 0.50 5.22 17.54
N TRP A 37 1.21 4.31 18.19
CA TRP A 37 2.63 4.44 18.48
C TRP A 37 3.41 3.44 17.62
N ASP A 38 4.73 3.56 17.60
CA ASP A 38 5.55 2.52 17.00
C ASP A 38 5.29 1.19 17.72
N ALA A 39 5.03 0.14 16.95
CA ALA A 39 4.79 -1.19 17.47
C ALA A 39 6.06 -1.73 18.15
N LEU A 40 5.87 -2.62 19.14
CA LEU A 40 7.01 -3.26 19.79
C LEU A 40 7.81 -4.08 18.77
N GLY A 41 9.10 -3.79 18.63
CA GLY A 41 9.96 -4.43 17.64
C GLY A 41 9.85 -3.82 16.23
N ALA A 42 9.08 -2.74 16.06
CA ALA A 42 9.09 -1.98 14.81
C ALA A 42 10.48 -1.41 14.54
N ALA A 43 10.84 -1.34 13.25
CA ALA A 43 12.07 -0.66 12.86
C ALA A 43 11.96 0.84 13.21
N PRO A 44 13.02 1.46 13.76
CA PRO A 44 13.00 2.88 14.03
C PRO A 44 12.84 3.68 12.73
N ALA A 45 12.31 4.90 12.84
CA ALA A 45 12.28 5.81 11.72
C ALA A 45 13.70 6.04 11.20
N PHE A 46 13.93 5.80 9.90
CA PHE A 46 15.25 6.00 9.30
C PHE A 46 15.51 7.48 9.01
N TYR A 47 14.46 8.29 8.99
CA TYR A 47 14.52 9.72 8.78
C TYR A 47 13.41 10.41 9.59
N ALA A 48 13.76 11.49 10.28
CA ALA A 48 12.84 12.26 11.10
C ALA A 48 13.08 13.76 10.89
N VAL A 49 12.00 14.52 10.73
CA VAL A 49 12.04 15.98 10.65
C VAL A 49 11.12 16.55 11.71
N ASN A 50 11.67 17.37 12.59
CA ASN A 50 10.93 18.06 13.64
C ASN A 50 10.67 19.49 13.19
N ASN A 51 9.66 19.66 12.34
CA ASN A 51 9.21 20.95 11.84
C ASN A 51 7.69 20.90 11.62
N PRO A 52 6.90 21.81 12.20
CA PRO A 52 5.44 21.83 12.01
C PRO A 52 5.02 21.92 10.53
N ALA A 53 5.80 22.58 9.66
CA ALA A 53 5.50 22.64 8.23
C ALA A 53 5.64 21.27 7.53
N SER A 54 6.53 20.41 8.03
CA SER A 54 6.76 19.05 7.51
C SER A 54 5.82 18.02 8.16
N ALA A 55 5.26 18.33 9.33
CA ALA A 55 4.39 17.47 10.12
C ALA A 55 2.93 17.43 9.62
N THR A 56 2.73 17.53 8.30
CA THR A 56 1.43 17.34 7.65
C THR A 56 1.46 16.08 6.79
N PRO A 57 0.34 15.34 6.63
CA PRO A 57 0.32 14.14 5.81
C PRO A 57 0.86 14.37 4.39
N ALA A 58 0.50 15.50 3.78
CA ALA A 58 0.96 15.84 2.43
C ALA A 58 2.45 16.19 2.36
N ALA A 59 2.96 17.00 3.29
CA ALA A 59 4.38 17.35 3.29
C ALA A 59 5.26 16.14 3.59
N CYS A 60 4.86 15.31 4.56
CA CYS A 60 5.58 14.10 4.92
C CYS A 60 5.54 13.05 3.79
N LYS A 61 4.40 12.91 3.10
CA LYS A 61 4.32 12.10 1.88
C LYS A 61 5.24 12.61 0.78
N LYS A 62 5.26 13.92 0.50
CA LYS A 62 6.17 14.51 -0.51
C LYS A 62 7.64 14.24 -0.17
N LEU A 63 7.99 14.32 1.11
CA LEU A 63 9.34 14.01 1.59
C LEU A 63 9.68 12.53 1.36
N CYS A 64 8.76 11.63 1.72
CA CYS A 64 8.85 10.19 1.47
C CYS A 64 9.03 9.87 -0.04
N GLN A 65 8.42 10.68 -0.92
CA GLN A 65 8.48 10.55 -2.37
C GLN A 65 9.66 11.28 -3.03
N THR A 66 10.56 11.88 -2.25
CA THR A 66 11.78 12.50 -2.79
C THR A 66 12.72 11.42 -3.34
N PRO A 67 13.33 11.57 -4.53
CA PRO A 67 14.09 10.50 -5.19
C PRO A 67 15.16 9.80 -4.34
N SER A 68 15.82 10.53 -3.44
CA SER A 68 16.83 10.00 -2.51
C SER A 68 16.24 9.19 -1.33
N ILE A 69 14.94 9.29 -1.10
CA ILE A 69 14.20 8.73 0.04
C ILE A 69 13.23 7.63 -0.42
N THR A 70 12.53 7.84 -1.54
CA THR A 70 11.56 6.92 -2.16
C THR A 70 11.97 5.45 -2.15
N PRO A 71 13.20 5.04 -2.55
CA PRO A 71 13.55 3.62 -2.60
C PRO A 71 13.54 2.94 -1.22
N LYS A 72 13.56 3.70 -0.13
CA LYS A 72 13.52 3.20 1.24
C LYS A 72 12.21 3.50 1.95
N CYS A 73 11.39 4.41 1.45
CA CYS A 73 10.23 4.89 2.20
C CYS A 73 8.96 4.12 1.83
N ALA A 74 8.50 3.26 2.73
CA ALA A 74 7.28 2.48 2.55
C ALA A 74 6.08 3.11 3.29
N SER A 75 6.33 3.73 4.44
CA SER A 75 5.31 4.42 5.22
C SER A 75 5.88 5.62 5.97
N PHE A 76 4.98 6.44 6.52
CA PHE A 76 5.32 7.61 7.30
C PHE A 76 4.32 7.83 8.44
N ALA A 77 4.76 8.49 9.50
CA ALA A 77 3.91 8.98 10.58
C ALA A 77 4.03 10.50 10.69
N VAL A 78 2.91 11.15 11.01
CA VAL A 78 2.86 12.60 11.26
C VAL A 78 2.21 12.84 12.61
N GLY A 79 2.79 13.75 13.38
CA GLY A 79 2.31 14.01 14.73
C GLY A 79 3.30 14.83 15.54
N ASN A 80 2.81 15.54 16.55
CA ASN A 80 3.65 16.30 17.49
C ASN A 80 4.71 17.21 16.81
N SER A 81 4.32 17.89 15.73
CA SER A 81 5.23 18.72 14.90
C SER A 81 6.41 17.95 14.27
N SER A 82 6.28 16.63 14.10
CA SER A 82 7.26 15.75 13.48
C SER A 82 6.68 14.97 12.29
N CYS A 83 7.56 14.68 11.33
CA CYS A 83 7.36 13.72 10.25
C CYS A 83 8.41 12.61 10.40
N LEU A 84 7.96 11.37 10.50
CA LEU A 84 8.78 10.18 10.70
C LEU A 84 8.62 9.28 9.48
N LEU A 85 9.73 8.84 8.87
CA LEU A 85 9.72 7.97 7.68
C LEU A 85 10.25 6.59 8.02
N TYR A 86 9.59 5.56 7.50
CA TYR A 86 9.88 4.16 7.82
C TYR A 86 10.08 3.31 6.57
N THR A 87 10.89 2.27 6.71
CA THR A 87 11.19 1.32 5.64
C THR A 87 10.14 0.23 5.47
N ASN A 88 9.30 0.04 6.48
CA ASN A 88 8.24 -0.98 6.49
C ASN A 88 6.89 -0.32 6.23
N SER A 89 5.89 -1.12 5.84
CA SER A 89 4.50 -0.66 5.70
C SER A 89 3.93 -0.19 7.04
N ALA A 90 2.97 0.75 6.98
CA ALA A 90 2.37 1.31 8.19
C ALA A 90 1.68 0.23 9.03
N ALA A 91 1.07 -0.78 8.39
CA ALA A 91 0.44 -1.92 9.06
C ALA A 91 1.39 -2.70 9.99
N ASN A 92 2.69 -2.75 9.65
CA ASN A 92 3.71 -3.42 10.47
C ASN A 92 4.40 -2.48 11.45
N GLN A 93 4.18 -1.17 11.32
CA GLN A 93 4.83 -0.14 12.14
C GLN A 93 3.93 0.38 13.24
N VAL A 94 2.61 0.41 13.05
CA VAL A 94 1.69 1.04 14.00
C VAL A 94 1.11 0.03 15.00
N ASN A 95 1.22 0.37 16.28
CA ASN A 95 0.37 -0.18 17.33
C ASN A 95 -0.79 0.81 17.58
N ALA A 96 -1.97 0.46 17.09
CA ALA A 96 -3.12 1.36 17.08
C ALA A 96 -3.52 1.80 18.50
N ASN A 97 -3.62 3.11 18.70
CA ASN A 97 -4.00 3.73 19.96
C ASN A 97 -4.58 5.12 19.69
N THR A 98 -5.83 5.34 20.08
CA THR A 98 -6.56 6.59 19.83
C THR A 98 -6.06 7.77 20.66
N GLY A 99 -5.28 7.54 21.72
CA GLY A 99 -4.62 8.58 22.50
C GLY A 99 -3.28 9.05 21.94
N SER A 100 -2.83 8.46 20.82
CA SER A 100 -1.60 8.88 20.17
C SER A 100 -1.75 10.24 19.48
N LEU A 101 -0.68 11.03 19.53
CA LEU A 101 -0.52 12.26 18.76
C LEU A 101 0.01 12.01 17.35
N TYR A 102 0.32 10.76 17.00
CA TYR A 102 0.84 10.35 15.71
C TYR A 102 -0.20 9.55 14.92
N ALA A 103 -0.32 9.89 13.64
CA ALA A 103 -1.09 9.17 12.64
C ALA A 103 -0.15 8.54 11.60
N TYR A 104 -0.35 7.25 11.32
CA TYR A 104 0.47 6.45 10.40
C TYR A 104 -0.22 6.27 9.05
N TYR A 105 0.57 6.33 7.98
CA TYR A 105 0.13 6.26 6.60
C TYR A 105 1.11 5.45 5.76
N ASP A 106 0.63 4.54 4.92
CA ASP A 106 1.40 4.00 3.81
C ASP A 106 1.66 5.09 2.76
N VAL A 107 2.81 5.02 2.08
CA VAL A 107 3.21 6.03 1.07
C VAL A 107 2.17 6.21 -0.04
N ASN A 108 1.43 5.14 -0.34
CA ASN A 108 0.42 5.10 -1.40
C ASN A 108 -0.95 5.61 -0.95
N CYS A 109 -1.13 6.00 0.30
CA CYS A 109 -2.38 6.58 0.79
C CYS A 109 -2.74 7.87 0.05
N ALA A 110 -4.03 8.03 -0.27
CA ALA A 110 -4.57 9.31 -0.68
C ALA A 110 -4.57 10.23 0.55
N VAL A 111 -3.72 11.26 0.53
CA VAL A 111 -3.69 12.31 1.55
C VAL A 111 -4.16 13.61 0.91
N PRO A 112 -4.99 14.41 1.58
CA PRO A 112 -5.38 15.72 1.08
C PRO A 112 -4.11 16.54 0.86
N ALA A 113 -3.93 17.04 -0.36
CA ALA A 113 -2.76 17.83 -0.71
C ALA A 113 -2.69 19.08 0.19
N ALA A 114 -1.51 19.38 0.74
CA ALA A 114 -1.29 20.66 1.40
C ALA A 114 -1.56 21.75 0.37
N VAL A 115 -2.55 22.60 0.64
CA VAL A 115 -2.79 23.80 -0.14
C VAL A 115 -1.53 24.64 0.00
N ALA A 116 -0.73 24.70 -1.05
CA ALA A 116 0.43 25.57 -1.10
C ALA A 116 -0.11 27.00 -1.13
N PHE A 117 -0.08 27.69 0.00
CA PHE A 117 -0.20 29.14 0.00
C PHE A 117 1.14 29.67 -0.52
N SER A 118 1.19 29.94 -1.82
CA SER A 118 2.23 30.79 -2.42
C SER A 118 2.04 32.20 -1.87
N ALA A 119 3.06 32.73 -1.19
CA ALA A 119 3.18 34.15 -0.87
C ALA A 119 3.87 34.89 -2.01
#